data_AF-B9TP64-F1
#
_entry.id   AF-B9TP64-F1
#
_cell.length_a   1.000
_cell.length_b   1.000
_cell.length_c   1.000
_cell.angle_alpha   90.00
_cell.angle_beta   90.00
_cell.angle_gamma   90.00
#
_symmetry.space_group_name_H-M   'P 1'
#
loop_
_entity.id
_entity.type
_entity.pdbx_description
1 polymer ?
#
loop_
_entity_poly.entity_id
_entity_poly.type
_entity_poly.pdbx_seq_one_letter_code
_entity_poly.pdbx_strand_id
1 'polypeptide(L)'
;MVACVANTRGPTLDDYVTSGMAHTRAQGLAVAVIDDGKVTRIGTWGRRNDKGDPLTPDTVMYGASLTKAVFAYTVMQLVEEGKLDLDTSIAAYLPKPLPDYIGEARKYAAWEGLAGDERWRKLTPRILLTHSAGFANFGFLEPDGKLRFHFEPGTRYAYSGDGMILLQFVIERGLGLDLGQEMQRRVFDRLGMTNTSMTWRPDFAANLADGWKEDGTVEPHDERSKTRAAGSMDTTIADFARFAAAYVSGEGLAPA
;
A
#
# COMPACT_ATOMS: atom_id res chain seq x y z
N MET A 1 -8.86 -34.40 39.97
CA MET A 1 -8.22 -33.10 39.69
C MET A 1 -6.87 -33.37 39.06
N VAL A 2 -6.74 -33.15 37.75
CA VAL A 2 -5.44 -33.11 37.09
C VAL A 2 -5.27 -31.67 36.63
N ALA A 3 -4.35 -30.95 37.26
CA ALA A 3 -4.01 -29.59 36.89
C ALA A 3 -3.21 -29.64 35.58
N CYS A 4 -3.76 -29.03 34.52
CA CYS A 4 -2.99 -28.67 33.34
C CYS A 4 -2.01 -27.56 33.73
N VAL A 5 -0.74 -27.92 33.91
CA VAL A 5 0.36 -26.94 33.86
C VAL A 5 0.77 -26.84 32.39
N ALA A 6 0.13 -25.94 31.64
CA ALA A 6 0.66 -25.51 30.37
C ALA A 6 1.84 -24.56 30.65
N ASN A 7 3.04 -25.12 30.77
CA ASN A 7 4.27 -24.36 30.85
C ASN A 7 4.66 -23.89 29.43
N THR A 8 4.12 -22.76 28.98
CA THR A 8 4.59 -22.10 27.76
C THR A 8 5.56 -20.99 28.13
N ARG A 9 6.79 -21.34 28.51
CA ARG A 9 7.90 -20.36 28.63
C ARG A 9 8.61 -20.23 27.28
N GLY A 10 7.87 -19.82 26.25
CA GLY A 10 8.44 -19.21 25.05
C GLY A 10 8.69 -17.71 25.32
N PRO A 11 9.49 -17.02 24.49
CA PRO A 11 9.66 -15.58 24.59
C PRO A 11 8.31 -14.87 24.44
N THR A 12 8.09 -13.82 25.22
CA THR A 12 6.90 -12.96 25.09
C THR A 12 7.00 -12.08 23.84
N LEU A 13 5.88 -11.50 23.39
CA LEU A 13 5.92 -10.51 22.31
C LEU A 13 6.84 -9.33 22.65
N ASP A 14 6.89 -8.93 23.91
CA ASP A 14 7.75 -7.84 24.37
C ASP A 14 9.25 -8.22 24.26
N ASP A 15 9.60 -9.49 24.53
CA ASP A 15 10.96 -10.02 24.34
C ASP A 15 11.35 -10.00 22.85
N TYR A 16 10.44 -10.42 21.96
CA TYR A 16 10.66 -10.40 20.51
C TYR A 16 10.82 -8.97 19.97
N VAL A 17 9.96 -8.05 20.41
CA VAL A 17 10.05 -6.64 20.01
C VAL A 17 11.36 -6.03 20.49
N THR A 18 11.71 -6.21 21.77
CA THR A 18 12.94 -5.65 22.35
C THR A 18 14.17 -6.19 21.62
N SER A 19 14.23 -7.51 21.39
CA SER A 19 15.32 -8.13 20.63
C SER A 19 15.37 -7.65 19.18
N GLY A 20 14.23 -7.51 18.52
CA GLY A 20 14.13 -7.04 17.14
C GLY A 20 14.62 -5.60 16.99
N MET A 21 14.15 -4.70 17.86
CA MET A 21 14.59 -3.30 17.87
C MET A 21 16.09 -3.17 18.16
N ALA A 22 16.65 -3.97 19.08
CA ALA A 22 18.09 -3.98 19.34
C ALA A 22 18.90 -4.45 18.13
N HIS A 23 18.41 -5.47 17.41
CA HIS A 23 19.08 -6.02 16.23
C HIS A 23 19.05 -5.07 15.03
N THR A 24 17.90 -4.45 14.76
CA THR A 24 17.71 -3.54 13.62
C THR A 24 18.09 -2.10 13.92
N ARG A 25 18.32 -1.76 15.20
CA ARG A 25 18.50 -0.39 15.71
C ARG A 25 17.29 0.51 15.44
N ALA A 26 16.10 -0.08 15.28
CA ALA A 26 14.87 0.67 15.13
C ALA A 26 14.62 1.53 16.39
N GLN A 27 14.34 2.82 16.20
CA GLN A 27 14.11 3.75 17.32
C GLN A 27 12.72 3.62 17.94
N GLY A 28 11.76 3.09 17.18
CA GLY A 28 10.42 2.77 17.63
C GLY A 28 9.81 1.63 16.83
N LEU A 29 8.89 0.90 17.44
CA LEU A 29 8.12 -0.16 16.79
C LEU A 29 6.67 -0.14 17.27
N ALA A 30 5.74 -0.29 16.34
CA ALA A 30 4.32 -0.44 16.61
C ALA A 30 3.84 -1.79 16.08
N VAL A 31 3.08 -2.52 16.90
CA VAL A 31 2.59 -3.87 16.56
C VAL A 31 1.10 -3.95 16.87
N ALA A 32 0.32 -4.48 15.93
CA ALA A 32 -1.05 -4.91 16.15
C ALA A 32 -1.17 -6.41 15.93
N VAL A 33 -1.99 -7.07 16.75
CA VAL A 33 -2.35 -8.49 16.60
C VAL A 33 -3.82 -8.57 16.23
N ILE A 34 -4.09 -9.26 15.13
CA ILE A 34 -5.43 -9.50 14.62
C ILE A 34 -5.70 -10.99 14.76
N ASP A 35 -6.80 -11.34 15.41
CA ASP A 35 -7.28 -12.72 15.58
C ASP A 35 -8.77 -12.77 15.25
N ASP A 36 -9.16 -13.69 14.36
CA ASP A 36 -10.54 -13.86 13.89
C ASP A 36 -11.24 -12.54 13.52
N GLY A 37 -10.56 -11.71 12.72
CA GLY A 37 -11.09 -10.43 12.26
C GLY A 37 -11.23 -9.36 13.34
N LYS A 38 -10.57 -9.53 14.49
CA LYS A 38 -10.61 -8.57 15.62
C LYS A 38 -9.22 -8.17 16.03
N VAL A 39 -9.06 -6.89 16.34
CA VAL A 39 -7.81 -6.38 16.95
C VAL A 39 -7.79 -6.81 18.42
N THR A 40 -6.88 -7.72 18.77
CA THR A 40 -6.75 -8.27 20.14
C THR A 40 -5.66 -7.59 20.95
N ARG A 41 -4.65 -7.02 20.29
CA ARG A 41 -3.59 -6.23 20.93
C ARG A 41 -3.09 -5.13 20.01
N ILE A 42 -2.81 -3.96 20.57
CA ILE A 42 -1.92 -2.96 19.98
C ILE A 42 -0.87 -2.61 21.03
N GLY A 43 0.40 -2.59 20.63
CA GLY A 43 1.52 -2.19 21.47
C GLY A 43 2.49 -1.29 20.71
N THR A 44 3.12 -0.37 21.43
CA THR A 44 4.17 0.50 20.89
C THR A 44 5.36 0.54 21.83
N TRP A 45 6.55 0.63 21.25
CA TRP A 45 7.83 0.66 21.96
C TRP A 45 8.74 1.73 21.35
N GLY A 46 9.59 2.33 22.19
CA GLY A 46 10.57 3.32 21.77
C GLY A 46 9.98 4.71 21.51
N ARG A 47 10.69 5.48 20.68
CA ARG A 47 10.38 6.88 20.38
C ARG A 47 9.93 7.05 18.94
N ARG A 48 9.05 8.04 18.71
CA ARG A 48 8.60 8.40 17.36
C ARG A 48 9.55 9.34 16.63
N ASN A 49 10.32 10.16 17.34
CA ASN A 49 11.14 11.21 16.74
C ASN A 49 12.48 11.42 17.45
N ASP A 50 13.35 12.25 16.88
CA ASP A 50 14.68 12.55 17.43
C ASP A 50 14.65 13.34 18.75
N LYS A 51 13.53 14.00 19.03
CA LYS A 51 13.31 14.70 20.30
C LYS A 51 13.10 13.76 21.48
N GLY A 52 12.89 12.46 21.24
CA GLY A 52 12.65 11.48 22.30
C GLY A 52 11.17 11.28 22.64
N ASP A 53 10.25 11.85 21.88
CA ASP A 53 8.82 11.70 22.16
C ASP A 53 8.40 10.23 22.02
N PRO A 54 7.53 9.70 22.89
CA PRO A 54 7.14 8.30 22.85
C PRO A 54 6.39 7.95 21.56
N LEU A 55 6.59 6.74 21.07
CA LEU A 55 5.78 6.19 19.99
C LEU A 55 4.41 5.75 20.55
N THR A 56 3.32 6.16 19.88
CA THR A 56 1.95 5.87 20.30
C THR A 56 1.16 5.13 19.22
N PRO A 57 0.05 4.44 19.55
CA PRO A 57 -0.80 3.79 18.56
C PRO A 57 -1.31 4.70 17.44
N ASP A 58 -1.46 5.99 17.73
CA ASP A 58 -1.96 7.01 16.82
C ASP A 58 -0.83 7.82 16.15
N THR A 59 0.43 7.42 16.35
CA THR A 59 1.55 8.06 15.66
C THR A 59 1.46 7.78 14.16
N VAL A 60 1.46 8.84 13.37
CA VAL A 60 1.40 8.79 11.91
C VAL A 60 2.74 8.30 11.37
N MET A 61 2.68 7.37 10.43
CA MET A 61 3.81 6.78 9.75
C MET A 61 3.53 6.65 8.25
N TYR A 62 4.61 6.51 7.49
CA TYR A 62 4.50 6.01 6.13
C TYR A 62 3.87 4.62 6.09
N GLY A 63 2.73 4.51 5.42
CA GLY A 63 2.18 3.22 5.00
C GLY A 63 3.03 2.58 3.91
N ALA A 64 3.72 3.38 3.09
CA ALA A 64 4.55 2.90 1.97
C ALA A 64 3.81 1.80 1.19
N SER A 65 4.44 0.65 0.93
CA SER A 65 3.81 -0.42 0.13
C SER A 65 2.61 -1.12 0.80
N LEU A 66 2.29 -0.87 2.08
CA LEU A 66 1.02 -1.30 2.67
C LEU A 66 -0.18 -0.68 1.96
N THR A 67 0.01 0.49 1.32
CA THR A 67 -0.97 1.13 0.43
C THR A 67 -1.54 0.15 -0.60
N LYS A 68 -0.71 -0.75 -1.15
CA LYS A 68 -1.14 -1.68 -2.20
C LYS A 68 -2.20 -2.67 -1.73
N ALA A 69 -2.16 -3.08 -0.45
CA ALA A 69 -3.17 -3.96 0.11
C ALA A 69 -4.53 -3.25 0.18
N VAL A 70 -4.55 -2.01 0.66
CA VAL A 70 -5.77 -1.19 0.73
C VAL A 70 -6.29 -0.83 -0.67
N PHE A 71 -5.37 -0.54 -1.60
CA PHE A 71 -5.69 -0.32 -3.00
C PHE A 71 -6.32 -1.56 -3.64
N ALA A 72 -5.71 -2.73 -3.47
CA ALA A 72 -6.23 -3.99 -4.01
C ALA A 72 -7.63 -4.30 -3.45
N TYR A 73 -7.84 -4.09 -2.15
CA TYR A 73 -9.14 -4.22 -1.52
C TYR A 73 -10.18 -3.28 -2.15
N THR A 74 -9.80 -2.01 -2.40
CA THR A 74 -10.66 -1.03 -3.10
C THR A 74 -10.97 -1.46 -4.53
N VAL A 75 -10.00 -2.02 -5.25
CA VAL A 75 -10.20 -2.57 -6.60
C VAL A 75 -11.20 -3.72 -6.58
N MET A 76 -11.10 -4.63 -5.60
CA MET A 76 -12.04 -5.75 -5.49
C MET A 76 -13.48 -5.27 -5.25
N GLN A 77 -13.68 -4.20 -4.47
CA GLN A 77 -15.01 -3.58 -4.34
C GLN A 77 -15.52 -3.01 -5.67
N LEU A 78 -14.65 -2.41 -6.50
CA LEU A 78 -15.03 -1.96 -7.83
C LEU A 78 -15.37 -3.12 -8.77
N VAL A 79 -14.72 -4.28 -8.59
CA VAL A 79 -15.03 -5.52 -9.33
C VAL A 79 -16.42 -6.04 -8.95
N GLU A 80 -16.73 -6.09 -7.65
CA GLU A 80 -18.06 -6.50 -7.16
C GLU A 80 -19.18 -5.57 -7.64
N GLU A 81 -18.88 -4.28 -7.79
CA GLU A 81 -19.80 -3.29 -8.38
C GLU A 81 -19.94 -3.41 -9.91
N GLY A 82 -19.20 -4.31 -10.56
CA GLY A 82 -19.18 -4.47 -12.02
C GLY A 82 -18.52 -3.31 -12.77
N LYS A 83 -17.78 -2.43 -12.07
CA LYS A 83 -17.05 -1.30 -12.68
C LYS A 83 -15.71 -1.72 -13.26
N LEU A 84 -15.13 -2.79 -12.72
CA LEU A 84 -13.94 -3.46 -13.24
C LEU A 84 -14.22 -4.94 -13.36
N ASP A 85 -13.50 -5.58 -14.27
CA ASP A 85 -13.44 -7.03 -14.40
C ASP A 85 -11.97 -7.43 -14.37
N LEU A 86 -11.66 -8.48 -13.60
CA LEU A 86 -10.28 -8.85 -13.31
C LEU A 86 -9.50 -9.32 -14.56
N ASP A 87 -10.21 -9.82 -15.57
CA ASP A 87 -9.62 -10.49 -16.72
C ASP A 87 -9.86 -9.73 -18.04
N THR A 88 -10.61 -8.62 -17.97
CA THR A 88 -10.77 -7.68 -19.07
C THR A 88 -9.48 -6.89 -19.28
N SER A 89 -9.04 -6.83 -20.54
CA SER A 89 -7.88 -6.03 -20.94
C SER A 89 -8.05 -4.56 -20.52
N ILE A 90 -6.98 -3.97 -19.99
CA ILE A 90 -6.97 -2.53 -19.67
C ILE A 90 -7.29 -1.65 -20.88
N ALA A 91 -7.05 -2.14 -22.11
CA ALA A 91 -7.36 -1.43 -23.34
C ALA A 91 -8.86 -1.16 -23.51
N ALA A 92 -9.72 -2.01 -22.94
CA ALA A 92 -11.17 -1.84 -23.02
C ALA A 92 -11.68 -0.68 -22.15
N TYR A 93 -10.92 -0.28 -21.13
CA TYR A 93 -11.27 0.81 -20.23
C TYR A 93 -10.72 2.17 -20.67
N LEU A 94 -9.72 2.20 -21.56
CA LEU A 94 -9.04 3.43 -21.96
C LEU A 94 -9.63 3.99 -23.27
N PRO A 95 -9.93 5.30 -23.36
CA PRO A 95 -10.45 5.92 -24.59
C PRO A 95 -9.46 5.93 -25.76
N LYS A 96 -8.17 5.69 -25.51
CA LYS A 96 -7.13 5.61 -26.54
C LYS A 96 -6.01 4.65 -26.11
N PRO A 97 -5.10 4.23 -27.02
CA PRO A 97 -3.96 3.39 -26.68
C PRO A 97 -3.13 3.91 -25.50
N LEU A 98 -2.69 3.00 -24.63
CA LEU A 98 -1.90 3.35 -23.45
C LEU A 98 -0.64 4.18 -23.78
N PRO A 99 0.15 3.85 -24.83
CA PRO A 99 1.33 4.64 -25.18
C PRO A 99 1.03 6.07 -25.67
N ASP A 100 -0.22 6.39 -26.02
CA ASP A 100 -0.60 7.72 -26.54
C ASP A 100 -0.86 8.74 -25.42
N TYR A 101 -0.76 8.34 -24.15
CA TYR A 101 -0.89 9.23 -22.99
C TYR A 101 0.44 9.87 -22.63
N ILE A 102 0.75 10.98 -23.30
CA ILE A 102 1.99 11.73 -23.15
C ILE A 102 1.87 12.80 -22.06
N GLY A 103 2.93 13.01 -21.29
CA GLY A 103 3.05 14.12 -20.34
C GLY A 103 2.41 13.89 -18.95
N GLU A 104 1.93 12.68 -18.68
CA GLU A 104 1.31 12.33 -17.39
C GLU A 104 2.28 11.66 -16.39
N ALA A 105 3.55 11.49 -16.78
CA ALA A 105 4.57 10.78 -16.01
C ALA A 105 4.80 11.35 -14.60
N ARG A 106 4.51 12.63 -14.36
CA ARG A 106 4.63 13.24 -13.02
C ARG A 106 3.62 12.70 -12.01
N LYS A 107 2.44 12.23 -12.47
CA LYS A 107 1.44 11.60 -11.59
C LYS A 107 1.55 10.08 -11.63
N TYR A 108 1.80 9.52 -12.82
CA TYR A 108 1.81 8.09 -13.06
C TYR A 108 3.22 7.58 -13.40
N ALA A 109 3.40 7.08 -14.62
CA ALA A 109 4.65 6.74 -15.27
C ALA A 109 4.61 7.17 -16.76
N ALA A 110 5.74 7.06 -17.46
CA ALA A 110 5.88 7.44 -18.86
C ALA A 110 5.39 6.29 -19.78
N TRP A 111 4.09 6.23 -20.03
CA TRP A 111 3.46 5.18 -20.83
C TRP A 111 3.92 5.16 -22.29
N GLU A 112 4.38 6.29 -22.81
CA GLU A 112 4.98 6.42 -24.15
C GLU A 112 6.22 5.53 -24.33
N GLY A 113 6.86 5.10 -23.24
CA GLY A 113 7.94 4.11 -23.28
C GLY A 113 7.52 2.76 -23.86
N LEU A 114 6.21 2.46 -23.87
CA LEU A 114 5.64 1.23 -24.42
C LEU A 114 5.22 1.34 -25.90
N ALA A 115 5.54 2.45 -26.57
CA ALA A 115 5.22 2.63 -27.98
C ALA A 115 5.84 1.52 -28.85
N GLY A 116 5.02 0.89 -29.70
CA GLY A 116 5.43 -0.22 -30.56
C GLY A 116 5.41 -1.61 -29.90
N ASP A 117 5.05 -1.72 -28.62
CA ASP A 117 4.97 -3.01 -27.92
C ASP A 117 3.52 -3.36 -27.53
N GLU A 118 2.85 -4.15 -28.35
CA GLU A 118 1.42 -4.50 -28.16
C GLU A 118 1.13 -5.34 -26.91
N ARG A 119 2.14 -5.79 -26.15
CA ARG A 119 1.94 -6.53 -24.89
C ARG A 119 1.14 -5.74 -23.85
N TRP A 120 1.10 -4.41 -23.92
CA TRP A 120 0.26 -3.62 -23.02
C TRP A 120 -1.23 -3.96 -23.12
N ARG A 121 -1.70 -4.46 -24.28
CA ARG A 121 -3.09 -4.91 -24.45
C ARG A 121 -3.41 -6.20 -23.72
N LYS A 122 -2.40 -6.96 -23.28
CA LYS A 122 -2.58 -8.20 -22.53
C LYS A 122 -2.70 -7.98 -21.03
N LEU A 123 -2.40 -6.76 -20.56
CA LEU A 123 -2.52 -6.42 -19.16
C LEU A 123 -3.99 -6.39 -18.75
N THR A 124 -4.28 -7.01 -17.61
CA THR A 124 -5.60 -7.03 -16.95
C THR A 124 -5.44 -6.58 -15.50
N PRO A 125 -6.50 -6.13 -14.82
CA PRO A 125 -6.42 -5.83 -13.39
C PRO A 125 -5.83 -6.98 -12.56
N ARG A 126 -6.15 -8.25 -12.86
CA ARG A 126 -5.54 -9.42 -12.21
C ARG A 126 -4.03 -9.42 -12.36
N ILE A 127 -3.52 -9.28 -13.58
CA ILE A 127 -2.07 -9.28 -13.87
C ILE A 127 -1.36 -8.14 -13.13
N LEU A 128 -1.99 -6.96 -13.05
CA LEU A 128 -1.43 -5.80 -12.36
C LEU A 128 -1.41 -5.99 -10.83
N LEU A 129 -2.50 -6.50 -10.25
CA LEU A 129 -2.61 -6.76 -8.81
C LEU A 129 -1.65 -7.88 -8.34
N THR A 130 -1.35 -8.85 -9.19
CA THR A 130 -0.43 -9.96 -8.85
C THR A 130 1.03 -9.68 -9.21
N HIS A 131 1.39 -8.42 -9.47
CA HIS A 131 2.77 -8.03 -9.83
C HIS A 131 3.34 -8.88 -10.97
N SER A 132 2.54 -9.11 -12.02
CA SER A 132 2.93 -9.94 -13.16
C SER A 132 2.91 -9.16 -14.47
N ALA A 133 3.01 -7.82 -14.40
CA ALA A 133 2.91 -6.93 -15.55
C ALA A 133 4.03 -7.12 -16.59
N GLY A 134 5.18 -7.67 -16.20
CA GLY A 134 6.35 -7.72 -17.08
C GLY A 134 7.26 -6.50 -16.99
N PHE A 135 6.99 -5.55 -16.09
CA PHE A 135 7.80 -4.36 -15.85
C PHE A 135 8.88 -4.58 -14.78
N ALA A 136 9.89 -3.71 -14.76
CA ALA A 136 10.66 -3.46 -13.54
C ALA A 136 9.77 -2.81 -12.46
N ASN A 137 10.35 -2.54 -11.29
CA ASN A 137 9.61 -1.89 -10.21
C ASN A 137 9.04 -0.53 -10.65
N PHE A 138 9.91 0.32 -11.19
CA PHE A 138 9.58 1.60 -11.78
C PHE A 138 10.42 1.83 -13.04
N GLY A 139 9.85 2.45 -14.07
CA GLY A 139 10.53 2.75 -15.32
C GLY A 139 11.75 3.65 -15.15
N PHE A 140 11.76 4.54 -14.14
CA PHE A 140 12.92 5.39 -13.85
C PHE A 140 14.14 4.62 -13.29
N LEU A 141 13.96 3.36 -12.90
CA LEU A 141 15.05 2.48 -12.49
C LEU A 141 15.69 1.74 -13.67
N GLU A 142 15.10 1.84 -14.86
CA GLU A 142 15.68 1.29 -16.08
C GLU A 142 16.95 2.09 -16.45
N PRO A 143 17.95 1.46 -17.10
CA PRO A 143 19.19 2.15 -17.47
C PRO A 143 19.02 3.43 -18.29
N ASP A 144 17.95 3.52 -19.10
CA ASP A 144 17.61 4.71 -19.88
C ASP A 144 16.38 5.47 -19.33
N GLY A 145 15.90 5.07 -18.15
CA GLY A 145 14.73 5.66 -17.50
C GLY A 145 13.39 5.40 -18.19
N LYS A 146 13.33 4.49 -19.17
CA LYS A 146 12.12 4.21 -19.96
C LYS A 146 11.48 2.88 -19.59
N LEU A 147 10.22 2.93 -19.17
CA LEU A 147 9.39 1.77 -18.92
C LEU A 147 9.35 0.85 -20.14
N ARG A 148 9.55 -0.45 -19.93
CA ARG A 148 9.51 -1.50 -20.95
C ARG A 148 9.04 -2.83 -20.37
N PHE A 149 8.65 -3.75 -21.24
CA PHE A 149 8.39 -5.14 -20.86
C PHE A 149 9.66 -5.99 -20.95
N HIS A 150 10.02 -6.62 -19.83
CA HIS A 150 11.11 -7.61 -19.72
C HIS A 150 10.66 -9.02 -20.06
N PHE A 151 9.37 -9.31 -19.90
CA PHE A 151 8.77 -10.62 -20.18
C PHE A 151 7.28 -10.47 -20.52
N GLU A 152 6.67 -11.59 -20.91
CA GLU A 152 5.26 -11.65 -21.29
C GLU A 152 4.34 -11.43 -20.07
N PRO A 153 3.37 -10.49 -20.12
CA PRO A 153 2.46 -10.25 -19.00
C PRO A 153 1.75 -11.53 -18.52
N GLY A 154 1.63 -11.67 -17.20
CA GLY A 154 0.97 -12.81 -16.55
C GLY A 154 1.82 -14.09 -16.46
N THR A 155 3.01 -14.15 -17.08
CA THR A 155 3.80 -15.39 -17.11
C THR A 155 4.73 -15.58 -15.91
N ARG A 156 5.11 -14.49 -15.22
CA ARG A 156 6.05 -14.50 -14.09
C ARG A 156 5.75 -13.36 -13.13
N TYR A 157 6.11 -13.55 -11.86
CA TYR A 157 6.10 -12.49 -10.86
C TYR A 157 7.34 -11.61 -10.99
N ALA A 158 7.14 -10.29 -10.99
CA ALA A 158 8.16 -9.28 -10.73
C ALA A 158 7.51 -8.07 -10.05
N TYR A 159 7.97 -7.74 -8.84
CA TYR A 159 7.40 -6.64 -8.05
C TYR A 159 7.42 -5.33 -8.84
N SER A 160 6.23 -4.74 -9.03
CA SER A 160 6.04 -3.55 -9.86
C SER A 160 5.13 -2.52 -9.22
N GLY A 161 5.71 -1.38 -8.83
CA GLY A 161 4.98 -0.18 -8.45
C GLY A 161 4.29 0.47 -9.66
N ASP A 162 4.94 0.50 -10.83
CA ASP A 162 4.33 1.02 -12.05
C ASP A 162 3.15 0.15 -12.54
N GLY A 163 3.16 -1.16 -12.27
CA GLY A 163 1.99 -2.01 -12.48
C GLY A 163 0.77 -1.58 -11.63
N MET A 164 0.99 -1.24 -10.36
CA MET A 164 -0.08 -0.72 -9.49
C MET A 164 -0.54 0.67 -9.92
N ILE A 165 0.40 1.53 -10.30
CA ILE A 165 0.12 2.88 -10.82
C ILE A 165 -0.65 2.81 -12.14
N LEU A 166 -0.40 1.79 -12.97
CA LEU A 166 -1.15 1.59 -14.21
C LEU A 166 -2.61 1.23 -13.92
N LEU A 167 -2.88 0.39 -12.90
CA LEU A 167 -4.26 0.11 -12.51
C LEU A 167 -4.95 1.33 -11.89
N GLN A 168 -4.23 2.12 -11.09
CA GLN A 168 -4.72 3.44 -10.67
C GLN A 168 -5.07 4.31 -11.88
N PHE A 169 -4.18 4.37 -12.87
CA PHE A 169 -4.39 5.17 -14.08
C PHE A 169 -5.64 4.73 -14.84
N VAL A 170 -5.89 3.42 -14.96
CA VAL A 170 -7.12 2.88 -15.57
C VAL A 170 -8.37 3.31 -14.81
N ILE A 171 -8.34 3.28 -13.47
CA ILE A 171 -9.45 3.75 -12.63
C ILE A 171 -9.70 5.25 -12.85
N GLU A 172 -8.65 6.06 -12.83
CA GLU A 172 -8.78 7.53 -12.88
C GLU A 172 -9.07 8.05 -14.29
N ARG A 173 -8.45 7.49 -15.33
CA ARG A 173 -8.62 7.94 -16.72
C ARG A 173 -9.67 7.15 -17.49
N GLY A 174 -9.80 5.86 -17.22
CA GLY A 174 -10.76 5.01 -17.90
C GLY A 174 -12.16 5.09 -17.30
N LEU A 175 -12.26 5.04 -15.97
CA LEU A 175 -13.55 5.08 -15.27
C LEU A 175 -13.93 6.49 -14.78
N GLY A 176 -12.99 7.44 -14.80
CA GLY A 176 -13.23 8.80 -14.33
C GLY A 176 -13.40 8.92 -12.80
N LEU A 177 -12.94 7.94 -12.03
CA LEU A 177 -13.04 7.92 -10.57
C LEU A 177 -11.81 8.56 -9.92
N ASP A 178 -11.99 9.33 -8.86
CA ASP A 178 -10.86 9.82 -8.06
C ASP A 178 -10.43 8.74 -7.06
N LEU A 179 -9.22 8.18 -7.23
CA LEU A 179 -8.78 7.06 -6.40
C LEU A 179 -8.65 7.46 -4.91
N GLY A 180 -8.19 8.67 -4.62
CA GLY A 180 -8.04 9.15 -3.25
C GLY A 180 -9.39 9.22 -2.55
N GLN A 181 -10.39 9.80 -3.22
CA GLN A 181 -11.76 9.88 -2.71
C GLN A 181 -12.43 8.50 -2.59
N GLU A 182 -12.19 7.60 -3.55
CA GLU A 182 -12.74 6.25 -3.47
C GLU A 182 -12.15 5.47 -2.29
N MET A 183 -10.83 5.52 -2.06
CA MET A 183 -10.22 4.89 -0.87
C MET A 183 -10.68 5.55 0.44
N GLN A 184 -10.81 6.88 0.46
CA GLN A 184 -11.33 7.63 1.61
C GLN A 184 -12.73 7.14 1.99
N ARG A 185 -13.67 7.20 1.04
CA ARG A 185 -15.08 6.88 1.29
C ARG A 185 -15.31 5.39 1.57
N ARG A 186 -14.65 4.51 0.81
CA ARG A 186 -14.93 3.06 0.84
C ARG A 186 -14.25 2.34 1.97
N VAL A 187 -13.05 2.80 2.34
CA VAL A 187 -12.22 2.13 3.33
C VAL A 187 -12.02 3.02 4.55
N PHE A 188 -11.43 4.20 4.39
CA PHE A 188 -10.97 4.96 5.55
C PHE A 188 -12.13 5.46 6.42
N ASP A 189 -13.13 6.10 5.83
CA ASP A 189 -14.31 6.59 6.55
C ASP A 189 -15.13 5.43 7.12
N ARG A 190 -15.32 4.38 6.32
CA ARG A 190 -16.13 3.21 6.69
C ARG A 190 -15.55 2.45 7.87
N LEU A 191 -14.23 2.29 7.92
CA LEU A 191 -13.53 1.55 8.96
C LEU A 191 -13.04 2.45 10.11
N GLY A 192 -13.38 3.75 10.08
CA GLY A 192 -12.96 4.71 11.10
C GLY A 192 -11.44 4.93 11.15
N MET A 193 -10.77 4.91 10.01
CA MET A 193 -9.33 5.19 9.87
C MET A 193 -9.10 6.70 9.72
N THR A 194 -9.42 7.46 10.76
CA THR A 194 -9.45 8.94 10.72
C THR A 194 -8.07 9.60 10.65
N ASN A 195 -7.00 8.86 10.93
CA ASN A 195 -5.60 9.27 10.85
C ASN A 195 -4.89 8.65 9.64
N THR A 196 -5.65 8.32 8.59
CA THR A 196 -5.14 7.73 7.36
C THR A 196 -5.53 8.59 6.16
N SER A 197 -4.62 8.75 5.19
CA SER A 197 -4.87 9.49 3.96
C SER A 197 -3.89 9.08 2.86
N MET A 198 -4.32 9.21 1.60
CA MET A 198 -3.46 9.00 0.42
C MET A 198 -2.57 10.22 0.08
N THR A 199 -2.85 11.35 0.71
CA THR A 199 -2.09 12.59 0.61
C THR A 199 -1.84 13.18 1.99
N TRP A 200 -0.75 13.93 2.13
CA TRP A 200 -0.40 14.60 3.36
C TRP A 200 -1.54 15.49 3.87
N ARG A 201 -1.78 15.42 5.18
CA ARG A 201 -2.66 16.32 5.90
C ARG A 201 -1.86 17.12 6.93
N PRO A 202 -2.02 18.46 7.01
CA PRO A 202 -1.25 19.27 7.95
C PRO A 202 -1.37 18.84 9.42
N ASP A 203 -2.50 18.26 9.82
CA ASP A 203 -2.70 17.80 11.20
C ASP A 203 -1.86 16.57 11.58
N PHE A 204 -1.33 15.83 10.60
CA PHE A 204 -0.40 14.72 10.86
C PHE A 204 0.91 15.19 11.50
N ALA A 205 1.35 16.42 11.23
CA ALA A 205 2.61 16.96 11.74
C ALA A 205 2.74 16.90 13.27
N ALA A 206 1.62 17.03 14.00
CA ALA A 206 1.62 17.01 15.45
C ALA A 206 2.06 15.66 16.03
N ASN A 207 1.72 14.55 15.37
CA ASN A 207 1.99 13.19 15.83
C ASN A 207 2.71 12.31 14.79
N LEU A 208 3.54 12.91 13.94
CA LEU A 208 4.33 12.20 12.94
C LEU A 208 5.55 11.47 13.56
N ALA A 209 5.89 10.30 13.04
CA ALA A 209 7.17 9.64 13.28
C ALA A 209 8.24 10.11 12.29
N ASP A 210 9.46 10.34 12.79
CA ASP A 210 10.63 10.60 11.97
C ASP A 210 11.08 9.32 11.25
N GLY A 211 11.51 9.46 10.00
CA GLY A 211 12.28 8.42 9.31
C GLY A 211 13.72 8.39 9.83
N TRP A 212 14.36 7.22 9.75
CA TRP A 212 15.74 7.04 10.20
C TRP A 212 16.56 6.34 9.12
N LYS A 213 17.74 6.88 8.80
CA LYS A 213 18.74 6.21 7.96
C LYS A 213 19.52 5.18 8.77
N GLU A 214 20.26 4.31 8.08
CA GLU A 214 21.12 3.30 8.72
C GLU A 214 22.20 3.92 9.64
N ASP A 215 22.64 5.14 9.33
CA ASP A 215 23.60 5.90 10.14
C ASP A 215 22.96 6.60 11.35
N GLY A 216 21.64 6.48 11.52
CA GLY A 216 20.88 7.08 12.62
C GLY A 216 20.50 8.54 12.40
N THR A 217 20.80 9.13 11.25
CA THR A 217 20.31 10.48 10.92
C THR A 217 18.83 10.46 10.52
N VAL A 218 18.13 11.56 10.81
CA VAL A 218 16.72 11.72 10.46
C VAL A 218 16.56 11.84 8.95
N GLU A 219 15.62 11.07 8.40
CA GLU A 219 15.10 11.24 7.06
C GLU A 219 13.74 11.96 7.14
N PRO A 220 13.60 13.14 6.52
CA PRO A 220 12.35 13.87 6.51
C PRO A 220 11.21 13.10 5.86
N HIS A 221 10.00 13.39 6.31
CA HIS A 221 8.79 12.88 5.67
C HIS A 221 8.39 13.79 4.49
N ASP A 222 8.45 13.29 3.26
CA ASP A 222 7.68 13.74 2.11
C ASP A 222 6.20 14.03 2.45
N GLU A 223 5.81 15.29 2.35
CA GLU A 223 4.43 15.76 2.41
C GLU A 223 3.74 15.61 1.05
N ARG A 224 3.35 14.39 0.68
CA ARG A 224 2.85 14.08 -0.66
C ARG A 224 1.49 14.74 -0.94
N SER A 225 1.41 15.55 -1.99
CA SER A 225 0.16 16.18 -2.45
C SER A 225 -0.60 15.38 -3.52
N LYS A 226 -0.15 14.17 -3.85
CA LYS A 226 -0.74 13.33 -4.90
C LYS A 226 -0.88 11.89 -4.47
N THR A 227 -2.08 11.34 -4.70
CA THR A 227 -2.39 9.91 -4.57
C THR A 227 -1.52 9.07 -5.51
N ARG A 228 -0.81 8.09 -4.95
CA ARG A 228 -0.09 7.03 -5.68
C ARG A 228 -0.37 5.68 -5.03
N ALA A 229 -1.12 4.82 -5.71
CA ALA A 229 -1.48 3.47 -5.28
C ALA A 229 -0.27 2.59 -4.92
N ALA A 230 0.90 2.88 -5.49
CA ALA A 230 2.12 2.17 -5.17
C ALA A 230 2.63 2.46 -3.74
N GLY A 231 2.27 3.57 -3.09
CA GLY A 231 2.76 3.78 -1.73
C GLY A 231 2.61 5.14 -1.06
N SER A 232 1.66 5.98 -1.47
CA SER A 232 1.55 7.33 -0.89
C SER A 232 0.77 7.42 0.42
N MET A 233 0.21 6.32 0.93
CA MET A 233 -0.61 6.35 2.14
C MET A 233 0.23 6.67 3.38
N ASP A 234 -0.28 7.59 4.19
CA ASP A 234 0.11 7.78 5.59
C ASP A 234 -0.99 7.18 6.46
N THR A 235 -0.60 6.52 7.55
CA THR A 235 -1.54 5.82 8.45
C THR A 235 -0.95 5.70 9.85
N THR A 236 -1.69 5.10 10.77
CA THR A 236 -1.24 4.73 12.12
C THR A 236 -1.38 3.23 12.31
N ILE A 237 -0.73 2.65 13.32
CA ILE A 237 -0.94 1.23 13.62
C ILE A 237 -2.39 0.96 14.05
N ALA A 238 -3.03 1.91 14.74
CA ALA A 238 -4.41 1.78 15.19
C ALA A 238 -5.38 1.74 13.99
N ASP A 239 -5.19 2.63 13.02
CA ASP A 239 -6.01 2.67 11.81
C ASP A 239 -5.76 1.45 10.93
N PHE A 240 -4.49 1.13 10.65
CA PHE A 240 -4.16 0.00 9.80
C PHE A 240 -4.60 -1.34 10.40
N ALA A 241 -4.63 -1.46 11.74
CA ALA A 241 -5.19 -2.62 12.41
C ALA A 241 -6.70 -2.79 12.17
N ARG A 242 -7.46 -1.68 12.05
CA ARG A 242 -8.89 -1.74 11.68
C ARG A 242 -9.06 -2.27 10.25
N PHE A 243 -8.24 -1.79 9.31
CA PHE A 243 -8.20 -2.35 7.96
C PHE A 243 -7.85 -3.84 7.96
N ALA A 244 -6.79 -4.23 8.66
CA ALA A 244 -6.37 -5.63 8.73
C ALA A 244 -7.45 -6.54 9.35
N ALA A 245 -8.16 -6.07 10.38
CA ALA A 245 -9.29 -6.77 10.98
C ALA A 245 -10.44 -6.97 9.98
N ALA A 246 -10.85 -5.91 9.27
CA ALA A 246 -11.87 -5.97 8.24
C ALA A 246 -11.48 -6.90 7.07
N TYR A 247 -10.20 -6.86 6.67
CA TYR A 247 -9.67 -7.74 5.64
C TYR A 247 -9.77 -9.22 6.04
N VAL A 248 -9.38 -9.56 7.27
CA VAL A 248 -9.44 -10.94 7.79
C VAL A 248 -10.88 -11.43 7.98
N SER A 249 -11.81 -10.56 8.39
CA SER A 249 -13.21 -10.91 8.55
C SER A 249 -13.99 -11.01 7.24
N GLY A 250 -13.40 -10.54 6.12
CA GLY A 250 -14.09 -10.39 4.84
C GLY A 250 -15.11 -9.24 4.84
N GLU A 251 -15.10 -8.36 5.85
CA GLU A 251 -15.97 -7.19 5.86
C GLU A 251 -15.73 -6.35 4.61
N GLY A 252 -16.82 -5.90 3.98
CA GLY A 252 -16.80 -4.96 2.85
C GLY A 252 -16.36 -5.55 1.51
N LEU A 253 -16.19 -6.87 1.42
CA LEU A 253 -16.17 -7.66 0.19
C LEU A 253 -17.27 -8.72 0.25
N ALA A 254 -17.80 -9.10 -0.90
CA ALA A 254 -18.72 -10.22 -1.03
C ALA A 254 -17.97 -11.56 -0.81
N PRO A 255 -18.63 -12.59 -0.24
CA PRO A 255 -18.07 -13.93 -0.21
C PRO A 255 -17.77 -14.40 -1.64
N ALA A 256 -16.61 -15.04 -1.82
CA ALA A 256 -16.18 -15.63 -3.10
C ALA A 256 -17.01 -16.86 -3.48
#